data_AF-X0S1M7-F1
#
_entry.id   AF-X0S1M7-F1
#
_cell.length_a   1.000
_cell.length_b   1.000
_cell.length_c   1.000
_cell.angle_alpha   90.00
_cell.angle_beta   90.00
_cell.angle_gamma   90.00
#
_symmetry.space_group_name_H-M   'P 1'
#
loop_
_entity.id
_entity.type
_entity.pdbx_description
1 polymer ?
#
loop_
_entity_poly.entity_id
_entity_poly.type
_entity_poly.pdbx_seq_one_letter_code
_entity_poly.pdbx_strand_id
1 'polypeptide(L)'
;MFRKKAKRQLLVALLEAKHNRAFEDYVRGELEALENRFGREVRHACTYVSALHRFDLPMPSNLLQRLLPSTHLDDVLGWTHGLLTELLPKQAGIMTRHALIAEIIFGKEPYVQHRYEEIINAAESEHEHLIGRTLHTLILRAEIALADGLFRIAHQRFPSNVVLFQMHAVSAKSAGDTKRARELFGKAIEVDPKHVPAWQAWAVMEGGQGNIGDSEKEYTARWLFKKAIEVDPKNAHAWQAWAVMEGGQGNIGDSEKEYTARWLFKKAIEVDPKNAPVWQAWAGIEAKSDNIGGLDKEFTARWLFKKATESNPHDPLPLTQWADIEKKQRNWTQAEQLYLHAAEIERDKKSRARIYFDVGTMFANLNDRRKEEKYLLLAIKFNPND
;
A
#
# COMPACT_ATOMS: atom_id res chain seq x y z
N MET A 1 -39.32 14.42 -8.75
CA MET A 1 -39.04 15.25 -7.54
C MET A 1 -37.58 15.12 -7.07
N PHE A 2 -36.99 13.92 -7.03
CA PHE A 2 -35.59 13.69 -6.60
C PHE A 2 -34.50 14.32 -7.49
N ARG A 3 -34.68 14.34 -8.82
CA ARG A 3 -33.74 14.98 -9.78
C ARG A 3 -33.42 16.46 -9.50
N LYS A 4 -34.35 17.23 -8.93
CA LYS A 4 -34.16 18.66 -8.63
C LYS A 4 -33.52 18.94 -7.27
N LYS A 5 -33.66 18.02 -6.29
CA LYS A 5 -33.10 18.20 -4.94
C LYS A 5 -31.62 17.82 -4.83
N ALA A 6 -31.12 16.96 -5.72
CA ALA A 6 -29.79 16.39 -5.57
C ALA A 6 -28.62 17.30 -5.97
N LYS A 7 -28.81 18.50 -6.56
CA LYS A 7 -27.71 19.36 -7.05
C LYS A 7 -26.54 18.58 -7.70
N ARG A 8 -26.84 17.62 -8.58
CA ARG A 8 -25.86 16.70 -9.23
C ARG A 8 -25.09 15.74 -8.30
N GLN A 9 -25.48 15.58 -7.04
CA GLN A 9 -25.12 14.42 -6.21
C GLN A 9 -26.06 13.23 -6.46
N LEU A 10 -26.19 12.87 -7.73
CA LEU A 10 -27.08 11.81 -8.21
C LEU A 10 -26.75 10.45 -7.57
N LEU A 11 -25.48 10.20 -7.26
CA LEU A 11 -25.02 8.95 -6.67
C LEU A 11 -25.50 8.75 -5.22
N VAL A 12 -25.62 9.82 -4.41
CA VAL A 12 -26.17 9.74 -3.04
C VAL A 12 -27.66 9.41 -3.08
N ALA A 13 -28.38 10.03 -4.02
CA ALA A 13 -29.79 9.72 -4.26
C ALA A 13 -30.02 8.30 -4.85
N LEU A 14 -29.01 7.69 -5.47
CA LEU A 14 -29.06 6.32 -6.01
C LEU A 14 -28.69 5.26 -4.98
N LEU A 15 -27.78 5.56 -4.05
CA LEU A 15 -27.43 4.67 -2.93
C LEU A 15 -28.60 4.50 -1.95
N GLU A 16 -29.44 5.53 -1.78
CA GLU A 16 -30.65 5.48 -0.94
C GLU A 16 -31.87 4.89 -1.66
N ALA A 17 -31.88 4.83 -3.00
CA ALA A 17 -33.05 4.47 -3.79
C ALA A 17 -32.83 3.16 -4.58
N LYS A 18 -32.90 2.01 -3.90
CA LYS A 18 -32.98 0.73 -4.60
C LYS A 18 -34.35 0.08 -4.43
N HIS A 19 -35.14 0.13 -5.50
CA HIS A 19 -36.04 -0.97 -5.89
C HIS A 19 -36.15 -1.02 -7.43
N ASN A 20 -35.83 -2.20 -7.99
CA ASN A 20 -36.23 -2.71 -9.32
C ASN A 20 -35.58 -2.20 -10.62
N ARG A 21 -34.25 -2.07 -10.66
CA ARG A 21 -33.36 -2.46 -11.79
C ARG A 21 -31.91 -2.44 -11.32
N ALA A 22 -31.02 -3.26 -11.91
CA ALA A 22 -29.63 -3.33 -11.45
C ALA A 22 -28.93 -1.99 -11.70
N PHE A 23 -28.23 -1.50 -10.69
CA PHE A 23 -27.45 -0.26 -10.75
C PHE A 23 -26.47 -0.23 -11.95
N GLU A 24 -26.00 -1.41 -12.39
CA GLU A 24 -25.22 -1.59 -13.60
C GLU A 24 -25.93 -1.13 -14.88
N ASP A 25 -27.20 -1.48 -15.05
CA ASP A 25 -28.00 -1.11 -16.23
C ASP A 25 -28.18 0.40 -16.30
N TYR A 26 -28.32 1.06 -15.14
CA TYR A 26 -28.42 2.50 -15.05
C TYR A 26 -27.15 3.19 -15.52
N VAL A 27 -25.98 2.79 -15.00
CA VAL A 27 -24.69 3.38 -15.40
C VAL A 27 -24.40 3.13 -16.88
N ARG A 28 -24.71 1.94 -17.41
CA ARG A 28 -24.58 1.67 -18.85
C ARG A 28 -25.49 2.56 -19.70
N GLY A 29 -26.76 2.73 -19.30
CA GLY A 29 -27.69 3.61 -19.99
C GLY A 29 -27.25 5.07 -20.01
N GLU A 30 -26.65 5.59 -18.93
CA GLU A 30 -26.11 6.95 -18.90
C GLU A 30 -24.90 7.10 -19.84
N LEU A 31 -23.99 6.10 -19.89
CA LEU A 31 -22.86 6.12 -20.83
C LEU A 31 -23.31 6.05 -22.31
N GLU A 32 -24.33 5.26 -22.61
CA GLU A 32 -24.93 5.19 -23.96
C GLU A 32 -25.63 6.49 -24.34
N ALA A 33 -26.32 7.13 -23.39
CA ALA A 33 -26.94 8.44 -23.62
C ALA A 33 -25.90 9.54 -23.91
N LEU A 34 -24.75 9.50 -23.24
CA LEU A 34 -23.63 10.41 -23.53
C LEU A 34 -23.05 10.15 -24.92
N GLU A 35 -22.82 8.89 -25.29
CA GLU A 35 -22.32 8.53 -26.63
C GLU A 35 -23.27 9.03 -27.72
N ASN A 36 -24.58 8.80 -27.57
CA ASN A 36 -25.57 9.25 -28.54
C ASN A 36 -25.63 10.78 -28.69
N ARG A 37 -25.29 11.52 -27.63
CA ARG A 37 -25.43 12.97 -27.57
C ARG A 37 -24.17 13.72 -27.99
N PHE A 38 -23.00 13.20 -27.61
CA PHE A 38 -21.73 13.90 -27.74
C PHE A 38 -20.67 13.11 -28.53
N GLY A 39 -21.01 11.92 -29.00
CA GLY A 39 -20.10 11.05 -29.74
C GLY A 39 -19.39 10.03 -28.84
N ARG A 40 -18.77 9.05 -29.51
CA ARG A 40 -18.12 7.89 -28.87
C ARG A 40 -16.89 8.29 -28.05
N GLU A 41 -16.25 9.39 -28.42
CA GLU A 41 -15.06 9.94 -27.78
C GLU A 41 -15.31 10.30 -26.31
N VAL A 42 -16.49 10.85 -25.99
CA VAL A 42 -16.87 11.18 -24.61
C VAL A 42 -17.02 9.93 -23.76
N ARG A 43 -17.59 8.85 -24.31
CA ARG A 43 -17.68 7.55 -23.63
C ARG A 43 -16.29 6.96 -23.38
N HIS A 44 -15.38 7.08 -24.34
CA HIS A 44 -13.99 6.65 -24.18
C HIS A 44 -13.28 7.42 -23.07
N ALA A 45 -13.43 8.75 -23.04
CA ALA A 45 -12.90 9.60 -21.97
C ALA A 45 -13.38 9.14 -20.59
N CYS A 46 -14.70 8.95 -20.44
CA CYS A 46 -15.31 8.49 -19.20
C CYS A 46 -14.73 7.16 -18.72
N THR A 47 -14.51 6.25 -19.67
CA THR A 47 -13.94 4.93 -19.43
C THR A 47 -12.50 5.05 -18.93
N TYR A 48 -11.64 5.79 -19.62
CA TYR A 48 -10.24 5.94 -19.24
C TYR A 48 -10.04 6.62 -17.87
N VAL A 49 -10.80 7.69 -17.61
CA VAL A 49 -10.79 8.39 -16.32
C VAL A 49 -11.22 7.43 -15.21
N SER A 50 -12.31 6.69 -15.43
CA SER A 50 -12.78 5.68 -14.48
C SER A 50 -11.74 4.58 -14.25
N ALA A 51 -11.02 4.13 -15.29
CA ALA A 51 -9.98 3.10 -15.20
C ALA A 51 -8.84 3.52 -14.27
N LEU A 52 -8.35 4.74 -14.41
CA LEU A 52 -7.26 5.25 -13.58
C LEU A 52 -7.70 5.55 -12.15
N HIS A 53 -8.92 6.07 -11.98
CA HIS A 53 -9.48 6.27 -10.65
C HIS A 53 -9.75 4.96 -9.92
N ARG A 54 -10.06 3.86 -10.63
CA ARG A 54 -10.11 2.53 -10.01
C ARG A 54 -8.84 2.27 -9.22
N PHE A 55 -7.68 2.76 -9.66
CA PHE A 55 -6.38 2.50 -9.05
C PHE A 55 -5.76 3.70 -8.33
N ASP A 56 -6.56 4.73 -8.06
CA ASP A 56 -6.13 5.95 -7.36
C ASP A 56 -5.02 6.71 -8.09
N LEU A 57 -5.11 6.79 -9.42
CA LEU A 57 -4.10 7.41 -10.26
C LEU A 57 -4.58 8.71 -10.91
N PRO A 58 -3.76 9.78 -10.90
CA PRO A 58 -4.03 10.98 -11.68
C PRO A 58 -3.90 10.68 -13.18
N MET A 59 -4.76 11.28 -14.02
CA MET A 59 -4.60 11.26 -15.47
C MET A 59 -4.05 12.60 -15.97
N PRO A 60 -2.83 12.65 -16.51
CA PRO A 60 -2.31 13.86 -17.14
C PRO A 60 -3.14 14.27 -18.36
N SER A 61 -3.42 15.57 -18.50
CA SER A 61 -4.25 16.13 -19.58
C SER A 61 -3.69 15.84 -20.98
N ASN A 62 -2.37 15.81 -21.12
CA ASN A 62 -1.68 15.47 -22.37
C ASN A 62 -1.88 14.01 -22.78
N LEU A 63 -1.84 13.06 -21.83
CA LEU A 63 -2.13 11.66 -22.10
C LEU A 63 -3.59 11.47 -22.54
N LEU A 64 -4.53 12.13 -21.85
CA LEU A 64 -5.95 12.07 -22.18
C LEU A 64 -6.24 12.68 -23.56
N GLN A 65 -5.60 13.79 -23.91
CA GLN A 65 -5.72 14.43 -25.22
C GLN A 65 -5.26 13.51 -26.38
N ARG A 66 -4.26 12.65 -26.15
CA ARG A 66 -3.78 11.69 -27.17
C ARG A 66 -4.68 10.47 -27.33
N LEU A 67 -5.29 10.03 -26.24
CA LEU A 67 -6.31 8.98 -26.28
C LEU A 67 -7.59 9.48 -26.98
N LEU A 68 -7.78 10.80 -27.08
CA LEU A 68 -8.96 11.46 -27.66
C LEU A 68 -8.54 12.58 -28.64
N PRO A 69 -7.83 12.26 -29.73
CA PRO A 69 -7.17 13.26 -30.57
C PRO A 69 -8.15 14.15 -31.34
N SER A 70 -9.38 13.68 -31.57
CA SER A 70 -10.44 14.39 -32.31
C SER A 70 -11.36 15.23 -31.42
N THR A 71 -11.05 15.39 -30.13
CA THR A 71 -11.94 16.09 -29.20
C THR A 71 -11.20 17.12 -28.36
N HIS A 72 -11.79 18.32 -28.22
CA HIS A 72 -11.28 19.32 -27.29
C HIS A 72 -11.48 18.84 -25.86
N LEU A 73 -10.39 18.77 -25.09
CA LEU A 73 -10.41 18.24 -23.74
C LEU A 73 -11.38 19.00 -22.83
N ASP A 74 -11.46 20.32 -22.95
CA ASP A 74 -12.36 21.16 -22.14
C ASP A 74 -13.84 20.85 -22.42
N ASP A 75 -14.17 20.54 -23.67
CA ASP A 75 -15.53 20.15 -24.05
C ASP A 75 -15.89 18.79 -23.45
N VAL A 76 -14.99 17.81 -23.57
CA VAL A 76 -15.14 16.49 -22.95
C VAL A 76 -15.33 16.62 -21.44
N LEU A 77 -14.42 17.31 -20.77
CA LEU A 77 -14.45 17.49 -19.31
C LEU A 77 -15.71 18.24 -18.87
N GLY A 78 -16.14 19.25 -19.64
CA GLY A 78 -17.38 19.99 -19.41
C GLY A 78 -18.63 19.13 -19.56
N TRP A 79 -18.68 18.25 -20.55
CA TRP A 79 -19.81 17.34 -20.78
C TRP A 79 -19.85 16.17 -19.80
N THR A 80 -18.69 15.73 -19.31
CA THR A 80 -18.57 14.68 -18.28
C THR A 80 -18.59 15.24 -16.85
N HIS A 81 -18.66 16.57 -16.70
CA HIS A 81 -18.66 17.26 -15.42
C HIS A 81 -19.86 16.85 -14.55
N GLY A 82 -19.59 16.35 -13.34
CA GLY A 82 -20.60 15.86 -12.40
C GLY A 82 -20.92 14.35 -12.53
N LEU A 83 -20.54 13.71 -13.63
CA LEU A 83 -20.36 12.26 -13.67
C LEU A 83 -19.00 11.87 -13.10
N LEU A 84 -17.95 12.68 -13.37
CA LEU A 84 -16.54 12.31 -13.18
C LEU A 84 -15.59 13.41 -12.62
N THR A 85 -16.01 14.30 -11.74
CA THR A 85 -15.15 15.44 -11.29
C THR A 85 -14.17 15.07 -10.18
N GLU A 86 -12.87 15.37 -10.09
CA GLU A 86 -11.90 16.22 -10.82
C GLU A 86 -10.58 15.46 -11.11
N LEU A 87 -9.92 15.76 -12.24
CA LEU A 87 -8.52 15.41 -12.53
C LEU A 87 -7.57 16.41 -11.82
N LEU A 88 -7.38 16.14 -10.52
CA LEU A 88 -6.43 16.66 -9.49
C LEU A 88 -5.56 17.90 -9.85
N PRO A 89 -5.56 19.00 -9.04
CA PRO A 89 -5.41 18.93 -7.59
C PRO A 89 -6.22 19.99 -6.79
N LYS A 90 -7.21 19.53 -6.00
CA LYS A 90 -7.40 19.85 -4.57
C LYS A 90 -8.64 19.11 -4.07
N GLN A 91 -8.43 18.26 -3.07
CA GLN A 91 -9.41 17.55 -2.22
C GLN A 91 -9.53 16.05 -2.50
N ALA A 92 -9.05 15.28 -1.52
CA ALA A 92 -9.13 13.82 -1.38
C ALA A 92 -10.57 13.28 -1.18
N GLY A 93 -11.60 13.95 -1.71
CA GLY A 93 -13.01 13.68 -1.42
C GLY A 93 -13.81 13.01 -2.54
N ILE A 94 -13.23 12.75 -3.72
CA ILE A 94 -14.00 12.30 -4.91
C ILE A 94 -13.68 10.88 -5.42
N MET A 95 -13.03 10.07 -4.59
CA MET A 95 -12.57 8.74 -4.99
C MET A 95 -13.69 7.69 -5.07
N THR A 96 -14.72 7.81 -4.24
CA THR A 96 -15.77 6.79 -4.10
C THR A 96 -16.70 6.64 -5.29
N ARG A 97 -16.85 7.67 -6.15
CA ARG A 97 -17.81 7.65 -7.26
C ARG A 97 -17.22 7.07 -8.56
N HIS A 98 -15.98 7.42 -8.84
CA HIS A 98 -15.25 6.94 -10.02
C HIS A 98 -14.89 5.47 -9.92
N ALA A 99 -14.41 5.04 -8.75
CA ALA A 99 -14.06 3.63 -8.52
C ALA A 99 -15.28 2.72 -8.74
N LEU A 100 -16.48 3.15 -8.30
CA LEU A 100 -17.72 2.41 -8.48
C LEU A 100 -18.18 2.36 -9.96
N ILE A 101 -18.09 3.49 -10.67
CA ILE A 101 -18.36 3.53 -12.12
C ILE A 101 -17.37 2.61 -12.85
N ALA A 102 -16.10 2.64 -12.44
CA ALA A 102 -15.06 1.77 -12.98
C ALA A 102 -15.35 0.29 -12.70
N GLU A 103 -15.78 -0.09 -11.50
CA GLU A 103 -16.20 -1.46 -11.20
C GLU A 103 -17.30 -1.97 -12.12
N ILE A 104 -18.28 -1.13 -12.45
CA ILE A 104 -19.36 -1.50 -13.37
C ILE A 104 -18.90 -1.58 -14.83
N ILE A 105 -18.09 -0.61 -15.26
CA ILE A 105 -17.57 -0.56 -16.63
C ILE A 105 -16.61 -1.72 -16.88
N PHE A 106 -15.73 -2.00 -15.92
CA PHE A 106 -14.63 -2.97 -16.04
C PHE A 106 -14.94 -4.34 -15.44
N GLY A 107 -16.09 -4.56 -14.79
CA GLY A 107 -16.46 -5.88 -14.26
C GLY A 107 -16.64 -6.98 -15.32
N LYS A 108 -16.49 -6.67 -16.62
CA LYS A 108 -16.43 -7.65 -17.72
C LYS A 108 -15.00 -7.72 -18.28
N GLU A 109 -14.24 -8.72 -17.82
CA GLU A 109 -12.80 -8.88 -18.06
C GLU A 109 -12.28 -8.69 -19.51
N PRO A 110 -12.99 -9.04 -20.60
CA PRO A 110 -12.45 -8.87 -21.96
C PRO A 110 -12.27 -7.41 -22.39
N TYR A 111 -13.09 -6.49 -21.86
CA TYR A 111 -13.05 -5.07 -22.25
C TYR A 111 -11.98 -4.28 -21.50
N VAL A 112 -11.54 -4.82 -20.37
CA VAL A 112 -10.62 -4.18 -19.43
C VAL A 112 -9.21 -4.13 -19.98
N GLN A 113 -8.73 -5.26 -20.48
CA GLN A 113 -7.36 -5.38 -20.97
C GLN A 113 -7.10 -4.41 -22.12
N HIS A 114 -7.92 -4.45 -23.18
CA HIS A 114 -7.76 -3.60 -24.36
C HIS A 114 -7.61 -2.11 -24.02
N ARG A 115 -8.39 -1.60 -23.05
CA ARG A 115 -8.30 -0.20 -22.63
C ARG A 115 -6.99 0.13 -21.93
N TYR A 116 -6.46 -0.78 -21.12
CA TYR A 116 -5.13 -0.58 -20.54
C TYR A 116 -4.02 -0.70 -21.59
N GLU A 117 -4.18 -1.57 -22.59
CA GLU A 117 -3.25 -1.64 -23.71
C GLU A 117 -3.20 -0.31 -24.47
N GLU A 118 -4.34 0.31 -24.75
CA GLU A 118 -4.42 1.65 -25.36
C GLU A 118 -3.71 2.71 -24.50
N ILE A 119 -3.92 2.70 -23.17
CA ILE A 119 -3.24 3.63 -22.25
C ILE A 119 -1.72 3.43 -22.30
N ILE A 120 -1.25 2.19 -22.22
CA ILE A 120 0.20 1.88 -22.22
C ILE A 120 0.82 2.25 -23.57
N ASN A 121 0.15 1.98 -24.68
CA ASN A 121 0.64 2.31 -26.02
C ASN A 121 0.71 3.83 -26.25
N ALA A 122 -0.26 4.59 -25.74
CA ALA A 122 -0.28 6.05 -25.85
C ALA A 122 0.70 6.75 -24.88
N ALA A 123 1.15 6.05 -23.83
CA ALA A 123 2.04 6.60 -22.81
C ALA A 123 3.42 6.94 -23.37
N GLU A 124 4.00 8.04 -22.87
CA GLU A 124 5.39 8.47 -23.12
C GLU A 124 6.30 8.16 -21.95
N SER A 125 7.61 8.40 -22.10
CA SER A 125 8.61 8.15 -21.06
C SER A 125 8.28 8.82 -19.73
N GLU A 126 7.72 10.04 -19.76
CA GLU A 126 7.31 10.74 -18.55
C GLU A 126 6.15 10.05 -17.80
N HIS A 127 5.36 9.23 -18.50
CA HIS A 127 4.19 8.52 -17.97
C HIS A 127 4.54 7.12 -17.44
N GLU A 128 5.78 6.65 -17.61
CA GLU A 128 6.21 5.30 -17.22
C GLU A 128 5.92 4.97 -15.75
N HIS A 129 6.13 5.95 -14.86
CA HIS A 129 5.85 5.82 -13.44
C HIS A 129 4.35 5.58 -13.15
N LEU A 130 3.46 6.17 -13.96
CA LEU A 130 2.02 5.98 -13.85
C LEU A 130 1.64 4.55 -14.24
N ILE A 131 2.20 4.05 -15.34
CA ILE A 131 1.99 2.67 -15.80
C ILE A 131 2.47 1.67 -14.76
N GLY A 132 3.66 1.86 -14.20
CA GLY A 132 4.16 1.03 -13.09
C GLY A 132 3.19 1.01 -11.91
N ARG A 133 2.71 2.17 -11.47
CA ARG A 133 1.73 2.25 -10.38
C ARG A 133 0.41 1.55 -10.71
N THR A 134 -0.12 1.69 -11.93
CA THR A 134 -1.34 0.97 -12.37
C THR A 134 -1.17 -0.54 -12.22
N LEU A 135 -0.07 -1.06 -12.75
CA LEU A 135 0.24 -2.49 -12.71
C LEU A 135 0.47 -2.98 -11.28
N HIS A 136 1.12 -2.17 -10.43
CA HIS A 136 1.27 -2.49 -9.02
C HIS A 136 -0.07 -2.57 -8.28
N THR A 137 -0.98 -1.61 -8.51
CA THR A 137 -2.30 -1.63 -7.86
C THR A 137 -3.13 -2.83 -8.33
N LEU A 138 -3.03 -3.23 -9.60
CA LEU A 138 -3.64 -4.46 -10.10
C LEU A 138 -3.15 -5.71 -9.34
N ILE A 139 -1.84 -5.81 -9.10
CA ILE A 139 -1.25 -6.90 -8.31
C ILE A 139 -1.81 -6.90 -6.88
N LEU A 140 -1.86 -5.75 -6.22
CA LEU A 140 -2.38 -5.62 -4.85
C LEU A 140 -3.86 -6.02 -4.74
N ARG A 141 -4.61 -5.93 -5.83
CA ARG A 141 -6.02 -6.36 -5.93
C ARG A 141 -6.19 -7.81 -6.37
N ALA A 142 -5.11 -8.57 -6.46
CA ALA A 142 -5.07 -9.95 -6.93
C ALA A 142 -5.53 -10.13 -8.40
N GLU A 143 -5.50 -9.07 -9.23
CA GLU A 143 -5.79 -9.12 -10.67
C GLU A 143 -4.53 -9.53 -11.48
N ILE A 144 -3.89 -10.62 -11.05
CA ILE A 144 -2.54 -11.02 -11.50
C ILE A 144 -2.51 -11.36 -13.00
N ALA A 145 -3.52 -12.06 -13.52
CA ALA A 145 -3.58 -12.47 -14.93
C ALA A 145 -3.68 -11.26 -15.88
N LEU A 146 -4.50 -10.26 -15.51
CA LEU A 146 -4.62 -9.00 -16.25
C LEU A 146 -3.29 -8.24 -16.22
N ALA A 147 -2.66 -8.13 -15.04
CA ALA A 147 -1.36 -7.47 -14.91
C ALA A 147 -0.28 -8.15 -15.77
N ASP A 148 -0.22 -9.49 -15.82
CA ASP A 148 0.79 -10.24 -16.62
C ASP A 148 0.69 -9.93 -18.12
N GLY A 149 -0.54 -9.91 -18.67
CA GLY A 149 -0.77 -9.55 -20.07
C GLY A 149 -0.31 -8.14 -20.41
N LEU A 150 -0.55 -7.19 -19.50
CA LEU A 150 -0.19 -5.79 -19.65
C LEU A 150 1.32 -5.53 -19.47
N PHE A 151 2.01 -6.29 -18.60
CA PHE A 151 3.46 -6.19 -18.45
C PHE A 151 4.19 -6.45 -19.76
N ARG A 152 3.74 -7.42 -20.57
CA ARG A 152 4.35 -7.70 -21.88
C ARG A 152 4.37 -6.46 -22.79
N ILE A 153 3.27 -5.70 -22.80
CA ILE A 153 3.13 -4.50 -23.63
C ILE A 153 3.93 -3.34 -23.02
N ALA A 154 3.89 -3.20 -21.70
CA ALA A 154 4.67 -2.19 -20.98
C ALA A 154 6.18 -2.37 -21.21
N HIS A 155 6.68 -3.61 -21.22
CA HIS A 155 8.08 -3.92 -21.52
C HIS A 155 8.48 -3.59 -22.96
N GLN A 156 7.60 -3.80 -23.93
CA GLN A 156 7.85 -3.41 -25.33
C GLN A 156 7.91 -1.88 -25.47
N ARG A 157 7.03 -1.17 -24.76
CA ARG A 157 6.95 0.28 -24.80
C ARG A 157 8.12 0.95 -24.06
N PHE A 158 8.53 0.37 -22.93
CA PHE A 158 9.48 0.93 -21.98
C PHE A 158 10.55 -0.12 -21.59
N PRO A 159 11.40 -0.57 -22.53
CA PRO A 159 12.32 -1.69 -22.32
C PRO A 159 13.44 -1.41 -21.33
N SER A 160 13.70 -0.14 -21.02
CA SER A 160 14.74 0.27 -20.05
C SER A 160 14.16 0.66 -18.69
N ASN A 161 12.88 0.38 -18.42
CA ASN A 161 12.26 0.72 -17.15
C ASN A 161 12.45 -0.40 -16.13
N VAL A 162 13.40 -0.21 -15.21
CA VAL A 162 13.70 -1.16 -14.14
C VAL A 162 12.51 -1.43 -13.21
N VAL A 163 11.67 -0.42 -12.94
CA VAL A 163 10.51 -0.53 -12.06
C VAL A 163 9.48 -1.50 -12.65
N LEU A 164 9.28 -1.50 -13.97
CA LEU A 164 8.41 -2.47 -14.63
C LEU A 164 8.91 -3.90 -14.48
N PHE A 165 10.22 -4.15 -14.59
CA PHE A 165 10.79 -5.48 -14.40
C PHE A 165 10.67 -5.94 -12.95
N GLN A 166 10.98 -5.04 -12.00
CA GLN A 166 10.82 -5.29 -10.57
C GLN A 166 9.36 -5.64 -10.21
N MET A 167 8.39 -4.86 -10.70
CA MET A 167 6.97 -5.11 -10.43
C MET A 167 6.45 -6.38 -11.10
N HIS A 168 6.89 -6.67 -12.33
CA HIS A 168 6.55 -7.90 -13.03
C HIS A 168 7.10 -9.12 -12.27
N ALA A 169 8.32 -9.03 -11.72
CA ALA A 169 8.91 -10.08 -10.90
C ALA A 169 8.09 -10.33 -9.63
N VAL A 170 7.65 -9.26 -8.94
CA VAL A 170 6.75 -9.37 -7.78
C VAL A 170 5.41 -10.01 -8.17
N SER A 171 4.84 -9.66 -9.33
CA SER A 171 3.63 -10.29 -9.86
C SER A 171 3.82 -11.79 -10.08
N ALA A 172 4.90 -12.18 -10.77
CA ALA A 172 5.22 -13.57 -11.05
C ALA A 172 5.41 -14.39 -9.76
N LYS A 173 6.07 -13.80 -8.74
CA LYS A 173 6.16 -14.40 -7.41
C LYS A 173 4.78 -14.61 -6.78
N SER A 174 3.91 -13.61 -6.82
CA SER A 174 2.54 -13.70 -6.29
C SER A 174 1.69 -14.75 -7.03
N ALA A 175 2.00 -15.00 -8.31
CA ALA A 175 1.41 -16.09 -9.10
C ALA A 175 1.99 -17.48 -8.78
N GLY A 176 3.02 -17.56 -7.93
CA GLY A 176 3.75 -18.80 -7.61
C GLY A 176 4.89 -19.15 -8.58
N ASP A 177 5.10 -18.38 -9.65
CA ASP A 177 6.17 -18.60 -10.63
C ASP A 177 7.48 -17.95 -10.19
N THR A 178 8.13 -18.61 -9.22
CA THR A 178 9.39 -18.14 -8.64
C THR A 178 10.53 -18.14 -9.68
N LYS A 179 10.50 -19.05 -10.66
CA LYS A 179 11.55 -19.11 -11.69
C LYS A 179 11.50 -17.87 -12.58
N ARG A 180 10.31 -17.54 -13.09
CA ARG A 180 10.12 -16.32 -13.88
C ARG A 180 10.39 -15.06 -13.08
N ALA A 181 10.04 -15.04 -11.78
CA ALA A 181 10.38 -13.93 -10.90
C ALA A 181 11.89 -13.68 -10.82
N ARG A 182 12.71 -14.73 -10.67
CA ARG A 182 14.19 -14.61 -10.69
C ARG A 182 14.71 -14.05 -12.01
N GLU A 183 14.22 -14.55 -13.14
CA GLU A 183 14.62 -14.06 -14.46
C GLU A 183 14.27 -12.56 -14.63
N LEU A 184 13.11 -12.14 -14.16
CA LEU A 184 12.67 -10.75 -14.22
C LEU A 184 13.45 -9.84 -13.27
N PHE A 185 13.79 -10.29 -12.06
CA PHE A 185 14.68 -9.54 -11.18
C PHE A 185 16.11 -9.45 -11.75
N GLY A 186 16.61 -10.51 -12.39
CA GLY A 186 17.86 -10.50 -13.14
C GLY A 186 17.86 -9.41 -14.21
N LYS A 187 16.81 -9.36 -15.03
CA LYS A 187 16.65 -8.28 -16.02
C LYS A 187 16.55 -6.89 -15.39
N ALA A 188 15.87 -6.75 -14.25
CA ALA A 188 15.77 -5.47 -13.55
C ALA A 188 17.17 -4.93 -13.17
N ILE A 189 18.02 -5.77 -12.59
CA ILE A 189 19.38 -5.37 -12.20
C ILE A 189 20.34 -5.22 -13.39
N GLU A 190 20.09 -5.90 -14.52
CA GLU A 190 20.83 -5.69 -15.77
C GLU A 190 20.50 -4.32 -16.38
N VAL A 191 19.22 -3.93 -16.35
CA VAL A 191 18.73 -2.64 -16.86
C VAL A 191 19.23 -1.48 -16.01
N ASP A 192 19.12 -1.58 -14.68
CA ASP A 192 19.66 -0.60 -13.75
C ASP A 192 20.30 -1.28 -12.53
N PRO A 193 21.63 -1.52 -12.56
CA PRO A 193 22.36 -2.10 -11.45
C PRO A 193 22.31 -1.26 -10.17
N LYS A 194 21.97 0.03 -10.27
CA LYS A 194 21.88 0.94 -9.11
C LYS A 194 20.50 0.97 -8.48
N HIS A 195 19.54 0.20 -9.00
CA HIS A 195 18.18 0.18 -8.49
C HIS A 195 18.04 -0.66 -7.21
N VAL A 196 18.31 -0.04 -6.05
CA VAL A 196 18.22 -0.68 -4.71
C VAL A 196 16.90 -1.44 -4.49
N PRO A 197 15.71 -0.93 -4.87
CA PRO A 197 14.46 -1.66 -4.65
C PRO A 197 14.38 -3.01 -5.39
N ALA A 198 15.05 -3.18 -6.53
CA ALA A 198 15.10 -4.47 -7.23
C ALA A 198 15.95 -5.49 -6.47
N TRP A 199 17.15 -5.09 -6.03
CA TRP A 199 18.01 -5.92 -5.19
C TRP A 199 17.29 -6.35 -3.91
N GLN A 200 16.69 -5.39 -3.20
CA GLN A 200 15.96 -5.64 -1.96
C GLN A 200 14.74 -6.56 -2.18
N ALA A 201 13.93 -6.31 -3.20
CA ALA A 201 12.74 -7.12 -3.48
C ALA A 201 13.10 -8.56 -3.86
N TRP A 202 14.18 -8.75 -4.63
CA TRP A 202 14.69 -10.07 -4.95
C TRP A 202 15.20 -10.77 -3.67
N ALA A 203 15.98 -10.08 -2.84
CA ALA A 203 16.49 -10.63 -1.58
C ALA A 203 15.36 -11.11 -0.66
N VAL A 204 14.29 -10.31 -0.51
CA VAL A 204 13.10 -10.68 0.26
C VAL A 204 12.40 -11.91 -0.33
N MET A 205 12.33 -12.02 -1.65
CA MET A 205 11.78 -13.22 -2.30
C MET A 205 12.61 -14.46 -1.99
N GLU A 206 13.93 -14.42 -2.19
CA GLU A 206 14.82 -15.56 -1.91
C GLU A 206 14.76 -15.96 -0.43
N GLY A 207 14.67 -14.97 0.46
CA GLY A 207 14.46 -15.17 1.91
C GLY A 207 13.20 -15.97 2.19
N GLY A 208 12.07 -15.59 1.58
CA GLY A 208 10.80 -16.30 1.70
C GLY A 208 10.78 -17.70 1.07
N GLN A 209 11.67 -17.96 0.10
CA GLN A 209 11.85 -19.26 -0.54
C GLN A 209 12.89 -20.15 0.18
N GLY A 210 13.45 -19.67 1.30
CA GLY A 210 14.47 -20.39 2.07
C GLY A 210 15.86 -20.40 1.42
N ASN A 211 16.08 -19.68 0.32
CA ASN A 211 17.40 -19.51 -0.29
C ASN A 211 18.20 -18.42 0.44
N ILE A 212 18.42 -18.64 1.75
CA ILE A 212 19.10 -17.67 2.63
C ILE A 212 20.56 -17.51 2.22
N GLY A 213 21.25 -18.65 2.03
CA GLY A 213 22.66 -18.73 1.66
C GLY A 213 23.61 -18.01 2.62
N ASP A 214 24.86 -17.83 2.19
CA ASP A 214 25.81 -16.88 2.77
C ASP A 214 25.87 -15.60 1.92
N SER A 215 26.64 -14.61 2.38
CA SER A 215 26.79 -13.32 1.71
C SER A 215 27.70 -13.33 0.48
N GLU A 216 28.38 -14.44 0.17
CA GLU A 216 29.36 -14.55 -0.90
C GLU A 216 28.83 -15.35 -2.09
N LYS A 217 27.91 -16.28 -1.86
CA LYS A 217 27.24 -17.05 -2.90
C LYS A 217 26.21 -16.18 -3.63
N GLU A 218 26.42 -15.99 -4.92
CA GLU A 218 25.56 -15.15 -5.75
C GLU A 218 24.09 -15.60 -5.75
N TYR A 219 23.20 -14.62 -5.88
CA TYR A 219 21.74 -14.78 -5.94
C TYR A 219 21.09 -15.43 -4.70
N THR A 220 21.80 -15.48 -3.58
CA THR A 220 21.20 -15.80 -2.27
C THR A 220 20.60 -14.55 -1.63
N ALA A 221 19.70 -14.71 -0.66
CA ALA A 221 19.09 -13.58 0.03
C ALA A 221 20.14 -12.65 0.66
N ARG A 222 21.13 -13.20 1.37
CA ARG A 222 22.19 -12.41 2.02
C ARG A 222 23.08 -11.69 1.02
N TRP A 223 23.47 -12.35 -0.07
CA TRP A 223 24.26 -11.72 -1.12
C TRP A 223 23.49 -10.57 -1.79
N LEU A 224 22.21 -10.77 -2.10
CA LEU A 224 21.36 -9.74 -2.70
C LEU A 224 21.17 -8.54 -1.77
N PHE A 225 20.96 -8.76 -0.47
CA PHE A 225 20.92 -7.66 0.51
C PHE A 225 22.26 -6.94 0.65
N LYS A 226 23.38 -7.68 0.67
CA LYS A 226 24.73 -7.10 0.65
C LYS A 226 24.92 -6.20 -0.57
N LYS A 227 24.49 -6.64 -1.75
CA LYS A 227 24.51 -5.81 -2.96
C LYS A 227 23.63 -4.57 -2.83
N ALA A 228 22.43 -4.69 -2.28
CA ALA A 228 21.53 -3.54 -2.07
C ALA A 228 22.18 -2.43 -1.22
N ILE A 229 22.88 -2.80 -0.13
CA ILE A 229 23.57 -1.83 0.74
C ILE A 229 24.89 -1.33 0.16
N GLU A 230 25.58 -2.11 -0.69
CA GLU A 230 26.78 -1.66 -1.41
C GLU A 230 26.43 -0.61 -2.48
N VAL A 231 25.28 -0.80 -3.16
CA VAL A 231 24.76 0.13 -4.16
C VAL A 231 24.38 1.47 -3.54
N ASP A 232 23.65 1.45 -2.41
CA ASP A 232 23.33 2.65 -1.65
C ASP A 232 23.47 2.40 -0.14
N PRO A 233 24.65 2.73 0.43
CA PRO A 233 24.89 2.60 1.87
C PRO A 233 24.00 3.51 2.72
N LYS A 234 23.37 4.54 2.14
CA LYS A 234 22.50 5.48 2.84
C LYS A 234 21.03 5.07 2.80
N ASN A 235 20.70 3.91 2.23
CA ASN A 235 19.34 3.42 2.20
C ASN A 235 18.97 2.66 3.48
N ALA A 236 18.41 3.35 4.47
CA ALA A 236 17.99 2.74 5.74
C ALA A 236 16.98 1.58 5.56
N HIS A 237 16.14 1.61 4.52
CA HIS A 237 15.17 0.54 4.25
C HIS A 237 15.85 -0.76 3.79
N ALA A 238 16.94 -0.68 3.03
CA ALA A 238 17.71 -1.87 2.63
C ALA A 238 18.36 -2.54 3.86
N TRP A 239 18.97 -1.75 4.74
CA TRP A 239 19.51 -2.23 6.01
C TRP A 239 18.43 -2.88 6.90
N GLN A 240 17.29 -2.19 7.06
CA GLN A 240 16.16 -2.68 7.84
C GLN A 240 15.60 -4.00 7.30
N ALA A 241 15.41 -4.10 5.98
CA ALA A 241 14.85 -5.29 5.35
C ALA A 241 15.75 -6.51 5.57
N TRP A 242 17.07 -6.33 5.48
CA TRP A 242 18.02 -7.40 5.82
C TRP A 242 17.96 -7.74 7.31
N ALA A 243 17.95 -6.74 8.20
CA ALA A 243 17.88 -6.95 9.64
C ALA A 243 16.65 -7.77 10.06
N VAL A 244 15.48 -7.47 9.49
CA VAL A 244 14.23 -8.21 9.72
C VAL A 244 14.35 -9.66 9.24
N MET A 245 14.98 -9.90 8.09
CA MET A 245 15.22 -11.25 7.58
C MET A 245 16.10 -12.05 8.53
N GLU A 246 17.26 -11.51 8.94
CA GLU A 246 18.16 -12.18 9.90
C GLU A 246 17.46 -12.43 11.25
N GLY A 247 16.63 -11.47 11.69
CA GLY A 247 15.79 -11.61 12.87
C GLY A 247 14.83 -12.80 12.78
N GLY A 248 14.16 -12.95 11.63
CA GLY A 248 13.29 -14.09 11.34
C GLY A 248 14.02 -15.43 11.22
N GLN A 249 15.29 -15.42 10.81
CA GLN A 249 16.17 -16.61 10.78
C GLN A 249 16.81 -16.91 12.14
N GLY A 250 16.56 -16.11 13.18
CA GLY A 250 17.15 -16.28 14.50
C GLY A 250 18.61 -15.81 14.62
N ASN A 251 19.18 -15.18 13.59
CA ASN A 251 20.51 -14.58 13.63
C ASN A 251 20.45 -13.19 14.31
N ILE A 252 19.96 -13.16 15.55
CA ILE A 252 19.80 -11.92 16.32
C ILE A 252 21.16 -11.28 16.59
N GLY A 253 22.11 -12.11 17.06
CA GLY A 253 23.50 -11.73 17.31
C GLY A 253 23.69 -10.57 18.28
N ASP A 254 24.83 -9.89 18.16
CA ASP A 254 25.16 -8.65 18.86
C ASP A 254 25.36 -7.54 17.82
N SER A 255 25.05 -6.32 18.23
CA SER A 255 25.27 -5.06 17.52
C SER A 255 26.69 -4.80 17.01
N GLU A 256 27.69 -5.54 17.49
CA GLU A 256 29.09 -5.44 17.04
C GLU A 256 29.49 -6.51 16.01
N LYS A 257 28.71 -7.60 15.87
CA LYS A 257 29.02 -8.67 14.92
C LYS A 257 28.32 -8.39 13.59
N GLU A 258 29.11 -8.23 12.52
CA GLU A 258 28.60 -7.93 11.18
C GLU A 258 27.55 -8.95 10.70
N TYR A 259 26.59 -8.43 9.92
CA TYR A 259 25.49 -9.19 9.32
C TYR A 259 24.55 -9.90 10.31
N THR A 260 24.59 -9.54 11.59
CA THR A 260 23.55 -9.91 12.55
C THR A 260 22.39 -8.92 12.52
N ALA A 261 21.20 -9.32 12.97
CA ALA A 261 20.03 -8.46 12.97
C ALA A 261 20.29 -7.15 13.74
N ARG A 262 20.88 -7.23 14.95
CA ARG A 262 21.19 -6.04 15.77
C ARG A 262 22.20 -5.11 15.11
N TRP A 263 23.26 -5.65 14.51
CA TRP A 263 24.24 -4.84 13.80
C TRP A 263 23.61 -4.13 12.59
N LEU A 264 22.78 -4.83 11.82
CA LEU A 264 22.07 -4.27 10.67
C LEU A 264 21.09 -3.16 11.10
N PHE A 265 20.33 -3.36 12.19
CA PHE A 265 19.47 -2.31 12.73
C PHE A 265 20.25 -1.12 13.25
N LYS A 266 21.38 -1.33 13.95
CA LYS A 266 22.30 -0.27 14.38
C LYS A 266 22.77 0.56 13.18
N LYS A 267 23.16 -0.08 12.08
CA LYS A 267 23.52 0.61 10.84
C LYS A 267 22.35 1.39 10.24
N ALA A 268 21.15 0.81 10.22
CA ALA A 268 19.95 1.48 9.70
C ALA A 268 19.63 2.78 10.47
N ILE A 269 19.74 2.79 11.81
CA ILE A 269 19.51 3.99 12.62
C ILE A 269 20.66 5.01 12.55
N GLU A 270 21.91 4.57 12.34
CA GLU A 270 23.05 5.47 12.10
C GLU A 270 22.87 6.23 10.78
N VAL A 271 22.32 5.56 9.77
CA VAL A 271 22.04 6.12 8.45
C VAL A 271 20.86 7.08 8.47
N ASP A 272 19.74 6.69 9.10
CA ASP A 272 18.56 7.54 9.24
C ASP A 272 17.95 7.43 10.65
N PRO A 273 18.40 8.28 11.59
CA PRO A 273 17.91 8.26 12.97
C PRO A 273 16.42 8.62 13.10
N LYS A 274 15.80 9.22 12.07
CA LYS A 274 14.40 9.64 12.09
C LYS A 274 13.46 8.58 11.51
N ASN A 275 14.00 7.45 11.05
CA ASN A 275 13.21 6.37 10.45
C ASN A 275 12.45 5.57 11.51
N ALA A 276 11.24 6.00 11.86
CA ALA A 276 10.40 5.31 12.84
C ALA A 276 10.17 3.82 12.56
N PRO A 277 9.94 3.39 11.30
CA PRO A 277 9.85 1.96 10.96
C PRO A 277 11.06 1.12 11.39
N VAL A 278 12.28 1.67 11.34
CA VAL A 278 13.49 0.95 11.77
C VAL A 278 13.48 0.71 13.27
N TRP A 279 13.22 1.75 14.06
CA TRP A 279 13.11 1.65 15.52
C TRP A 279 12.05 0.64 15.94
N GLN A 280 10.88 0.73 15.31
CA GLN A 280 9.75 -0.16 15.56
C GLN A 280 10.09 -1.63 15.21
N ALA A 281 10.70 -1.87 14.04
CA ALA A 281 11.07 -3.21 13.61
C ALA A 281 12.10 -3.84 14.56
N TRP A 282 13.10 -3.07 15.00
CA TRP A 282 14.07 -3.55 15.98
C TRP A 282 13.40 -3.84 17.32
N ALA A 283 12.56 -2.94 17.83
CA ALA A 283 11.82 -3.14 19.07
C ALA A 283 11.00 -4.44 19.06
N GLY A 284 10.34 -4.74 17.93
CA GLY A 284 9.59 -5.98 17.73
C GLY A 284 10.47 -7.23 17.76
N ILE A 285 11.69 -7.18 17.21
CA ILE A 285 12.65 -8.30 17.26
C ILE A 285 13.18 -8.51 18.68
N GLU A 286 13.52 -7.44 19.40
CA GLU A 286 13.96 -7.56 20.80
C GLU A 286 12.84 -8.10 21.69
N ALA A 287 11.60 -7.66 21.48
CA ALA A 287 10.44 -8.17 22.20
C ALA A 287 10.20 -9.67 21.95
N LYS A 288 10.37 -10.14 20.71
CA LYS A 288 10.28 -11.57 20.37
C LYS A 288 11.43 -12.39 20.95
N SER A 289 12.59 -11.77 21.13
CA SER A 289 13.80 -12.38 21.71
C SER A 289 13.86 -12.25 23.24
N ASP A 290 12.77 -11.85 23.88
CA ASP A 290 12.62 -11.62 25.33
C ASP A 290 13.60 -10.58 25.93
N ASN A 291 14.18 -9.71 25.10
CA ASN A 291 14.98 -8.57 25.56
C ASN A 291 14.07 -7.36 25.84
N ILE A 292 13.14 -7.52 26.78
CA ILE A 292 12.17 -6.46 27.10
C ILE A 292 12.86 -5.24 27.72
N GLY A 293 13.73 -5.50 28.70
CA GLY A 293 14.59 -4.52 29.38
C GLY A 293 13.87 -3.29 29.95
N GLY A 294 14.61 -2.26 30.32
CA GLY A 294 14.10 -1.01 30.89
C GLY A 294 14.30 0.18 29.96
N LEU A 295 13.62 1.30 30.22
CA LEU A 295 13.76 2.54 29.44
C LEU A 295 15.12 3.23 29.60
N ASP A 296 15.90 2.81 30.58
CA ASP A 296 17.23 3.28 30.95
C ASP A 296 18.34 2.51 30.23
N LYS A 297 18.04 1.32 29.67
CA LYS A 297 19.01 0.48 28.97
C LYS A 297 18.78 0.52 27.47
N GLU A 298 19.79 0.98 26.74
CA GLU A 298 19.77 1.09 25.28
C GLU A 298 19.54 -0.27 24.61
N PHE A 299 18.91 -0.23 23.43
CA PHE A 299 18.61 -1.39 22.58
C PHE A 299 17.73 -2.47 23.24
N THR A 300 17.04 -2.13 24.32
CA THR A 300 15.95 -2.96 24.86
C THR A 300 14.64 -2.64 24.16
N ALA A 301 13.68 -3.57 24.17
CA ALA A 301 12.41 -3.38 23.49
C ALA A 301 11.71 -2.09 23.93
N ARG A 302 11.61 -1.83 25.25
CA ARG A 302 10.97 -0.61 25.79
C ARG A 302 11.67 0.66 25.31
N TRP A 303 13.00 0.70 25.39
CA TRP A 303 13.79 1.84 24.94
C TRP A 303 13.60 2.10 23.44
N LEU A 304 13.60 1.04 22.62
CA LEU A 304 13.39 1.13 21.18
C LEU A 304 11.97 1.60 20.82
N PHE A 305 10.93 1.11 21.50
CA PHE A 305 9.55 1.62 21.30
C PHE A 305 9.44 3.10 21.67
N LYS A 306 10.07 3.53 22.76
CA LYS A 306 10.15 4.95 23.10
C LYS A 306 10.79 5.75 21.96
N LYS A 307 11.93 5.30 21.41
CA LYS A 307 12.56 5.94 20.26
C LYS A 307 11.68 5.97 19.00
N ALA A 308 10.95 4.89 18.72
CA ALA A 308 9.99 4.85 17.63
C ALA A 308 8.92 5.95 17.80
N THR A 309 8.34 6.09 19.00
CA THR A 309 7.33 7.13 19.28
C THR A 309 7.89 8.55 19.24
N GLU A 310 9.14 8.77 19.65
CA GLU A 310 9.81 10.07 19.54
C GLU A 310 10.07 10.45 18.07
N SER A 311 10.41 9.46 17.23
CA SER A 311 10.70 9.69 15.81
C SER A 311 9.45 9.92 14.96
N ASN A 312 8.31 9.32 15.31
CA ASN A 312 7.02 9.59 14.68
C ASN A 312 5.89 9.65 15.72
N PRO A 313 5.64 10.82 16.33
CA PRO A 313 4.64 10.99 17.40
C PRO A 313 3.18 10.83 16.97
N HIS A 314 2.91 10.73 15.66
CA HIS A 314 1.55 10.59 15.12
C HIS A 314 1.21 9.17 14.70
N ASP A 315 2.13 8.23 14.87
CA ASP A 315 1.89 6.81 14.58
C ASP A 315 1.48 6.09 15.87
N PRO A 316 0.24 5.57 15.95
CA PRO A 316 -0.21 4.81 17.12
C PRO A 316 0.39 3.41 17.20
N LEU A 317 0.97 2.88 16.12
CA LEU A 317 1.36 1.48 16.03
C LEU A 317 2.50 1.09 17.00
N PRO A 318 3.58 1.87 17.17
CA PRO A 318 4.60 1.56 18.18
C PRO A 318 4.04 1.56 19.62
N LEU A 319 3.07 2.42 19.93
CA LEU A 319 2.43 2.48 21.25
C LEU A 319 1.58 1.24 21.52
N THR A 320 0.78 0.79 20.54
CA THR A 320 -0.04 -0.43 20.71
C THR A 320 0.82 -1.68 20.83
N GLN A 321 1.91 -1.78 20.07
CA GLN A 321 2.87 -2.89 20.18
C GLN A 321 3.60 -2.89 21.53
N TRP A 322 3.97 -1.72 22.04
CA TRP A 322 4.53 -1.60 23.38
C TRP A 322 3.48 -1.99 24.44
N ALA A 323 2.25 -1.52 24.32
CA ALA A 323 1.16 -1.89 25.24
C ALA A 323 0.92 -3.41 25.27
N ASP A 324 0.98 -4.09 24.13
CA ASP A 324 0.88 -5.55 24.04
C ASP A 324 1.98 -6.27 24.83
N ILE A 325 3.19 -5.73 24.85
CA ILE A 325 4.30 -6.27 25.64
C ILE A 325 4.05 -6.08 27.12
N GLU A 326 3.62 -4.89 27.54
CA GLU A 326 3.29 -4.63 28.94
C GLU A 326 2.13 -5.50 29.43
N LYS A 327 1.12 -5.70 28.57
CA LYS A 327 0.01 -6.62 28.81
C LYS A 327 0.50 -8.06 29.05
N LYS A 328 1.42 -8.56 28.21
CA LYS A 328 2.04 -9.89 28.38
C LYS A 328 2.84 -10.00 29.68
N GLN A 329 3.52 -8.93 30.08
CA GLN A 329 4.26 -8.83 31.34
C GLN A 329 3.35 -8.55 32.56
N ARG A 330 2.02 -8.49 32.37
CA ARG A 330 1.02 -8.18 33.40
C ARG A 330 1.15 -6.78 34.02
N ASN A 331 1.78 -5.85 33.30
CA ASN A 331 1.88 -4.44 33.66
C ASN A 331 0.63 -3.68 33.17
N TRP A 332 -0.54 -4.06 33.69
CA TRP A 332 -1.85 -3.64 33.18
C TRP A 332 -2.05 -2.13 33.15
N THR A 333 -1.59 -1.42 34.18
CA THR A 333 -1.71 0.04 34.25
C THR A 333 -0.91 0.73 33.15
N GLN A 334 0.31 0.25 32.87
CA GLN A 334 1.14 0.82 31.83
C GLN A 334 0.61 0.46 30.43
N ALA A 335 0.14 -0.77 30.26
CA ALA A 335 -0.54 -1.19 29.03
C ALA A 335 -1.76 -0.31 28.74
N GLU A 336 -2.61 -0.06 29.73
CA GLU A 336 -3.77 0.84 29.62
C GLU A 336 -3.33 2.25 29.19
N GLN A 337 -2.33 2.86 29.84
CA GLN A 337 -1.84 4.19 29.48
C GLN A 337 -1.34 4.26 28.03
N LEU A 338 -0.57 3.27 27.59
CA LEU A 338 -0.03 3.21 26.23
C LEU A 338 -1.13 3.06 25.18
N TYR A 339 -2.12 2.18 25.40
CA TYR A 339 -3.26 2.06 24.49
C TYR A 339 -4.10 3.34 24.44
N LEU A 340 -4.32 4.00 25.58
CA LEU A 340 -5.10 5.25 25.60
C LEU A 340 -4.38 6.36 24.82
N HIS A 341 -3.06 6.49 24.99
CA HIS A 341 -2.27 7.41 24.19
C HIS A 341 -2.36 7.06 22.70
N ALA A 342 -2.25 5.79 22.32
CA ALA A 342 -2.41 5.36 20.93
C ALA A 342 -3.80 5.76 20.37
N ALA A 343 -4.87 5.55 21.14
CA ALA A 343 -6.23 5.91 20.73
C ALA A 343 -6.44 7.44 20.60
N GLU A 344 -5.74 8.26 21.40
CA GLU A 344 -5.80 9.72 21.32
C GLU A 344 -5.20 10.26 20.01
N ILE A 345 -4.10 9.67 19.54
CA ILE A 345 -3.41 10.11 18.32
C ILE A 345 -3.96 9.44 17.04
N GLU A 346 -4.63 8.29 17.15
CA GLU A 346 -5.24 7.58 16.03
C GLU A 346 -6.32 8.42 15.35
N ARG A 347 -6.17 8.68 14.04
CA ARG A 347 -7.08 9.52 13.25
C ARG A 347 -8.27 8.73 12.71
N ASP A 348 -8.06 7.46 12.37
CA ASP A 348 -9.12 6.62 11.83
C ASP A 348 -10.05 6.13 12.95
N LYS A 349 -11.36 6.40 12.80
CA LYS A 349 -12.35 6.07 13.84
C LYS A 349 -12.47 4.56 14.07
N LYS A 350 -12.34 3.75 13.00
CA LYS A 350 -12.44 2.29 13.12
C LYS A 350 -11.23 1.71 13.86
N SER A 351 -10.02 2.14 13.49
CA SER A 351 -8.78 1.76 14.15
C SER A 351 -8.76 2.23 15.61
N ARG A 352 -9.27 3.44 15.89
CA ARG A 352 -9.45 3.93 17.26
C ARG A 352 -10.42 3.08 18.07
N ALA A 353 -11.56 2.72 17.49
CA ALA A 353 -12.53 1.83 18.12
C ALA A 353 -11.89 0.47 18.46
N ARG A 354 -11.06 -0.06 17.54
CA ARG A 354 -10.33 -1.30 17.75
C ARG A 354 -9.39 -1.24 18.94
N ILE A 355 -8.65 -0.15 19.12
CA ILE A 355 -7.78 0.04 20.28
C ILE A 355 -8.60 0.02 21.59
N TYR A 356 -9.75 0.72 21.65
CA TYR A 356 -10.60 0.67 22.83
C TYR A 356 -11.18 -0.73 23.09
N PHE A 357 -11.53 -1.46 22.04
CA PHE A 357 -11.97 -2.85 22.15
C PHE A 357 -10.88 -3.74 22.76
N ASP A 358 -9.63 -3.60 22.31
CA ASP A 358 -8.49 -4.36 22.83
C ASP A 358 -8.24 -4.04 24.33
N VAL A 359 -8.44 -2.78 24.77
CA VAL A 359 -8.38 -2.42 26.19
C VAL A 359 -9.56 -3.00 26.98
N GLY A 360 -10.78 -2.98 26.42
CA GLY A 360 -11.97 -3.54 27.05
C GLY A 360 -11.82 -5.05 27.30
N THR A 361 -11.38 -5.80 26.29
CA THR A 361 -11.12 -7.25 26.40
C THR A 361 -10.00 -7.58 27.39
N MET A 362 -8.98 -6.73 27.51
CA MET A 362 -7.95 -6.87 28.54
C MET A 362 -8.57 -6.82 29.95
N PHE A 363 -9.45 -5.86 30.24
CA PHE A 363 -10.09 -5.74 31.55
C PHE A 363 -11.19 -6.78 31.80
N ALA A 364 -11.86 -7.27 30.74
CA ALA A 364 -12.75 -8.41 30.82
C ALA A 364 -12.02 -9.65 31.37
N ASN A 365 -10.81 -9.94 30.85
CA ASN A 365 -9.97 -11.04 31.32
C ASN A 365 -9.48 -10.86 32.77
N LEU A 366 -9.48 -9.63 33.29
CA LEU A 366 -9.14 -9.31 34.68
C LEU A 366 -10.37 -9.28 35.60
N ASN A 367 -11.57 -9.54 35.07
CA ASN A 367 -12.86 -9.40 35.76
C ASN A 367 -13.14 -7.96 36.30
N ASP A 368 -12.52 -6.93 35.71
CA ASP A 368 -12.84 -5.53 36.03
C ASP A 368 -13.99 -5.04 35.13
N ARG A 369 -15.22 -5.40 35.55
CA ARG A 369 -16.45 -5.08 34.81
C ARG A 369 -16.64 -3.59 34.55
N ARG A 370 -16.18 -2.74 35.48
CA ARG A 370 -16.36 -1.29 35.36
C ARG A 370 -15.50 -0.73 34.23
N LYS A 371 -14.23 -1.14 34.15
CA LYS A 371 -13.34 -0.71 33.06
C LYS A 371 -13.69 -1.38 31.73
N GLU A 372 -14.05 -2.66 31.77
CA GLU A 372 -14.56 -3.39 30.60
C GLU A 372 -15.72 -2.63 29.95
N GLU A 373 -16.80 -2.37 30.69
CA GLU A 373 -17.98 -1.66 30.18
C GLU A 373 -17.62 -0.27 29.63
N LYS A 374 -16.80 0.49 30.37
CA LYS A 374 -16.33 1.82 29.95
C LYS A 374 -15.66 1.78 28.57
N TYR A 375 -14.74 0.85 28.35
CA TYR A 375 -13.94 0.82 27.11
C TYR A 375 -14.71 0.19 25.94
N LEU A 376 -15.57 -0.80 26.18
CA LEU A 376 -16.45 -1.35 25.14
C LEU A 376 -17.47 -0.31 24.66
N LEU A 377 -18.04 0.50 25.56
CA LEU A 377 -18.91 1.62 25.16
C LEU A 377 -18.17 2.68 24.34
N LEU A 378 -16.89 2.94 24.65
CA LEU A 378 -16.06 3.83 23.83
C LEU A 378 -15.79 3.24 22.45
N ALA A 379 -15.52 1.94 22.35
CA ALA A 379 -15.36 1.26 21.07
C ALA A 379 -16.62 1.41 20.18
N ILE A 380 -17.80 1.08 20.72
CA ILE A 380 -19.10 1.23 20.04
C ILE A 380 -19.35 2.68 19.62
N LYS A 381 -19.00 3.66 20.47
CA LYS A 381 -19.15 5.08 20.14
C LYS A 381 -18.36 5.48 18.89
N PHE A 382 -17.18 4.92 18.68
CA PHE A 382 -16.34 5.24 17.52
C PHE A 382 -16.63 4.35 16.30
N ASN A 383 -17.11 3.12 16.51
CA ASN A 383 -17.60 2.23 15.45
C ASN A 383 -18.89 1.50 15.90
N PRO A 384 -20.08 2.04 15.62
CA PRO A 384 -21.35 1.47 16.11
C PRO A 384 -21.77 0.14 15.46
N ASN A 385 -21.06 -0.30 14.42
CA ASN A 385 -21.39 -1.49 13.63
C ASN A 385 -20.52 -2.71 14.00
N ASP A 386 -19.54 -2.54 14.91
CA ASP A 386 -18.80 -3.60 15.61
C ASP A 386 -19.37 -3.72 17.03
#